data_AF-A0A2G4DXH7-F1
#
_entry.id   AF-A0A2G4DXH7-F1
#
_cell.length_a   1.000
_cell.length_b   1.000
_cell.length_c   1.000
_cell.angle_alpha   90.00
_cell.angle_beta   90.00
_cell.angle_gamma   90.00
#
_symmetry.space_group_name_H-M   'P 1'
#
loop_
_entity.id
_entity.type
_entity.pdbx_description
1 polymer ?
#
loop_
_entity_poly.entity_id
_entity_poly.type
_entity_poly.pdbx_seq_one_letter_code
_entity_poly.pdbx_strand_id
1 'polypeptide(L)'
;MSIRDWPAAERPREKLLERGASSLSDAELLAIFLRTGVSGRSAVDLARHLLNQFGSLRALLEANLTAFSSELGLGPAKFAQLQAVMEMARRNMGEDLKRDSVLENPTQVRRYLKALLRHEPHEVFGCLFLDSKNRVQTFEVLFHGSINTAH
;
A
#
# COMPACT_ATOMS: atom_id res chain seq x y z
N MET A 1 -22.16 -11.31 -15.35
CA MET A 1 -21.74 -10.63 -16.60
C MET A 1 -20.23 -10.54 -16.64
N SER A 2 -19.62 -10.71 -17.81
CA SER A 2 -18.17 -10.55 -17.96
C SER A 2 -17.85 -9.06 -18.06
N ILE A 3 -16.71 -8.61 -17.52
CA ILE A 3 -16.24 -7.21 -17.68
C ILE A 3 -16.01 -6.89 -19.17
N ARG A 4 -15.79 -7.90 -20.02
CA ARG A 4 -15.69 -7.73 -21.47
C ARG A 4 -16.99 -7.22 -22.09
N ASP A 5 -18.12 -7.39 -21.43
CA ASP A 5 -19.43 -6.97 -21.93
C ASP A 5 -19.73 -5.51 -21.59
N TRP A 6 -18.90 -4.88 -20.74
CA TRP A 6 -19.06 -3.47 -20.38
C TRP A 6 -18.57 -2.57 -21.51
N PRO A 7 -19.15 -1.35 -21.65
CA PRO A 7 -18.60 -0.31 -22.51
C PRO A 7 -17.10 -0.12 -22.24
N ALA A 8 -16.30 0.05 -23.28
CA ALA A 8 -14.84 0.11 -23.14
C ALA A 8 -14.40 1.13 -22.08
N ALA A 9 -15.01 2.32 -22.08
CA ALA A 9 -14.75 3.39 -21.12
C ALA A 9 -15.07 3.06 -19.65
N GLU A 10 -15.90 2.03 -19.40
CA GLU A 10 -16.26 1.56 -18.06
C GLU A 10 -15.41 0.36 -17.61
N ARG A 11 -14.60 -0.21 -18.51
CA ARG A 11 -13.68 -1.30 -18.16
C ARG A 11 -12.54 -0.71 -17.32
N PRO A 12 -12.24 -1.26 -16.13
CA PRO A 12 -11.29 -0.65 -15.21
C PRO A 12 -9.92 -0.33 -15.82
N ARG A 13 -9.38 -1.23 -16.66
CA ARG A 13 -8.08 -1.03 -17.31
C ARG A 13 -8.08 0.14 -18.27
N GLU A 14 -9.10 0.24 -19.13
CA GLU A 14 -9.16 1.31 -20.13
C GLU A 14 -9.48 2.64 -19.46
N LYS A 15 -10.39 2.63 -18.47
CA LYS A 15 -10.67 3.79 -17.62
C LYS A 15 -9.41 4.30 -16.91
N LEU A 16 -8.55 3.41 -16.41
CA LEU A 16 -7.27 3.78 -15.80
C LEU A 16 -6.33 4.44 -16.81
N LEU A 17 -6.24 3.92 -18.03
CA LEU A 17 -5.38 4.47 -19.09
C LEU A 17 -5.88 5.81 -19.64
N GLU A 18 -7.20 5.98 -19.77
CA GLU A 18 -7.82 7.19 -20.33
C GLU A 18 -7.99 8.32 -19.30
N ARG A 19 -8.38 7.99 -18.07
CA ARG A 19 -8.82 8.96 -17.06
C ARG A 19 -7.95 8.98 -15.79
N GLY A 20 -6.98 8.07 -15.68
CA GLY A 20 -6.07 7.99 -14.55
C GLY A 20 -6.68 7.34 -13.30
N ALA A 21 -5.81 7.02 -12.34
CA ALA A 21 -6.15 6.24 -11.15
C ALA A 21 -7.19 6.91 -10.23
N SER A 22 -7.22 8.24 -10.20
CA SER A 22 -8.17 9.01 -9.37
C SER A 22 -9.62 8.85 -9.80
N SER A 23 -9.89 8.38 -11.02
CA SER A 23 -11.24 8.14 -11.52
C SER A 23 -11.81 6.77 -11.13
N LEU A 24 -10.99 5.91 -10.52
CA LEU A 24 -11.35 4.54 -10.15
C LEU A 24 -11.70 4.44 -8.66
N SER A 25 -12.69 3.62 -8.36
CA SER A 25 -12.96 3.15 -7.01
C SER A 25 -11.92 2.11 -6.56
N ASP A 26 -11.81 1.90 -5.24
CA ASP A 26 -10.96 0.85 -4.65
C ASP A 26 -11.25 -0.53 -5.26
N ALA A 27 -12.53 -0.84 -5.53
CA ALA A 27 -12.94 -2.09 -6.14
C ALA A 27 -12.42 -2.22 -7.58
N GLU A 28 -12.43 -1.14 -8.37
CA GLU A 28 -11.90 -1.14 -9.73
C GLU A 28 -10.38 -1.26 -9.73
N LEU A 29 -9.68 -0.55 -8.84
CA LEU A 29 -8.22 -0.67 -8.68
C LEU A 29 -7.82 -2.10 -8.30
N LEU A 30 -8.50 -2.68 -7.31
CA LEU A 30 -8.27 -4.06 -6.88
C LEU A 30 -8.62 -5.05 -8.00
N ALA A 31 -9.68 -4.82 -8.77
CA ALA A 31 -10.03 -5.67 -9.91
C ALA A 31 -8.93 -5.70 -10.99
N ILE A 32 -8.26 -4.58 -11.24
CA ILE A 32 -7.12 -4.52 -12.16
C ILE A 32 -5.97 -5.37 -11.64
N PHE A 33 -5.65 -5.25 -10.35
CA PHE A 33 -4.64 -6.06 -9.68
C PHE A 33 -4.96 -7.56 -9.74
N LEU A 34 -6.22 -7.94 -9.48
CA LEU A 34 -6.67 -9.34 -9.52
C LEU A 34 -6.62 -9.95 -10.92
N ARG A 35 -6.69 -9.11 -11.96
CA ARG A 35 -6.68 -9.43 -13.41
C ARG A 35 -7.84 -10.26 -13.93
N THR A 36 -8.32 -11.21 -13.14
CA THR A 36 -9.38 -12.16 -13.46
C THR A 36 -10.30 -12.34 -12.26
N GLY A 37 -11.58 -12.58 -12.53
CA GLY A 37 -12.51 -13.04 -11.52
C GLY A 37 -12.36 -14.53 -11.24
N VAL A 38 -13.35 -15.08 -10.55
CA VAL A 38 -13.51 -16.51 -10.29
C VAL A 38 -14.78 -17.01 -10.98
N SER A 39 -15.00 -18.33 -11.00
CA SER A 39 -16.23 -18.87 -11.60
C SER A 39 -17.48 -18.21 -10.99
N GLY A 40 -18.34 -17.66 -11.85
CA GLY A 40 -19.56 -16.96 -11.45
C GLY A 40 -19.40 -15.50 -10.95
N ARG A 41 -18.18 -14.94 -10.85
CA ARG A 41 -17.96 -13.55 -10.42
C ARG A 41 -16.94 -12.83 -11.28
N SER A 42 -17.23 -11.60 -11.70
CA SER A 42 -16.23 -10.79 -12.40
C SER A 42 -15.10 -10.35 -11.45
N ALA A 43 -13.99 -9.83 -11.99
CA ALA A 43 -12.90 -9.31 -11.16
C ALA A 43 -13.36 -8.14 -10.26
N VAL A 44 -14.32 -7.32 -10.73
CA VAL A 44 -14.90 -6.21 -9.96
C VAL A 44 -15.81 -6.74 -8.87
N ASP A 45 -16.62 -7.77 -9.15
CA ASP A 45 -17.48 -8.38 -8.13
C ASP A 45 -16.65 -9.07 -7.05
N LEU A 46 -15.57 -9.75 -7.44
CA LEU A 46 -14.62 -10.34 -6.52
C LEU A 46 -13.94 -9.26 -5.66
N ALA A 47 -13.47 -8.17 -6.27
CA ALA A 47 -12.87 -7.07 -5.54
C ALA A 47 -13.83 -6.43 -4.52
N ARG A 48 -15.08 -6.18 -4.89
CA ARG A 48 -16.12 -5.68 -3.95
C ARG A 48 -16.35 -6.64 -2.79
N HIS A 49 -16.44 -7.94 -3.09
CA HIS A 49 -16.61 -8.96 -2.06
C HIS A 49 -15.45 -8.96 -1.07
N LEU A 50 -14.21 -8.93 -1.56
CA LEU A 50 -13.02 -8.92 -0.71
C LEU A 50 -12.97 -7.65 0.15
N LEU A 51 -13.23 -6.48 -0.42
CA LEU A 51 -13.27 -5.22 0.34
C LEU A 51 -14.30 -5.26 1.47
N ASN A 52 -15.44 -5.92 1.26
CA ASN A 52 -16.44 -6.10 2.31
C ASN A 52 -15.97 -7.10 3.38
N GLN A 53 -15.32 -8.20 3.01
CA GLN A 53 -14.82 -9.20 3.96
C GLN A 53 -13.70 -8.65 4.86
N PHE A 54 -12.74 -7.93 4.27
CA PHE A 54 -11.66 -7.27 5.02
C PHE A 54 -12.11 -5.96 5.66
N GLY A 55 -13.28 -5.42 5.31
CA GLY A 55 -13.84 -4.16 5.80
C GLY A 55 -13.24 -2.89 5.20
N SER A 56 -12.04 -2.93 4.64
CA SER A 56 -11.44 -1.81 3.88
C SER A 56 -10.31 -2.28 2.96
N LEU A 57 -9.96 -1.46 1.97
CA LEU A 57 -8.79 -1.71 1.13
C LEU A 57 -7.51 -1.80 1.98
N ARG A 58 -7.36 -0.91 2.97
CA ARG A 58 -6.21 -0.91 3.87
C ARG A 58 -6.06 -2.22 4.63
N ALA A 59 -7.15 -2.71 5.23
CA ALA A 59 -7.13 -3.97 5.97
C ALA A 59 -6.77 -5.17 5.09
N LEU A 60 -7.22 -5.18 3.82
CA LEU A 60 -6.81 -6.19 2.85
C LEU A 60 -5.31 -6.13 2.53
N LEU A 61 -4.77 -4.93 2.34
CA LEU A 61 -3.35 -4.72 2.02
C LEU A 61 -2.42 -5.09 3.19
N GLU A 62 -2.89 -4.92 4.44
CA GLU A 62 -2.14 -5.22 5.67
C GLU A 62 -2.39 -6.66 6.19
N ALA A 63 -3.25 -7.45 5.54
CA ALA A 63 -3.55 -8.82 5.94
C ALA A 63 -2.33 -9.74 5.84
N ASN A 64 -2.22 -10.70 6.77
CA ASN A 64 -1.19 -11.75 6.70
C ASN A 64 -1.54 -12.83 5.68
N LEU A 65 -0.57 -13.68 5.31
CA LEU A 65 -0.75 -14.71 4.28
C LEU A 65 -1.94 -15.63 4.55
N THR A 66 -2.13 -16.04 5.82
CA THR A 66 -3.20 -16.96 6.21
C THR A 66 -4.58 -16.34 6.01
N ALA A 67 -4.78 -15.12 6.52
CA ALA A 67 -6.04 -14.39 6.37
C ALA A 67 -6.30 -13.96 4.92
N PHE A 68 -5.24 -13.64 4.16
CA PHE A 68 -5.38 -13.30 2.75
C PHE A 68 -5.76 -14.52 1.91
N SER A 69 -5.13 -15.67 2.17
CA SER A 69 -5.31 -16.89 1.37
C SER A 69 -6.53 -17.72 1.77
N SER A 70 -7.27 -17.33 2.82
CA SER A 70 -8.55 -17.96 3.15
C SER A 70 -9.68 -17.54 2.21
N GLU A 71 -9.50 -16.46 1.46
CA GLU A 71 -10.50 -15.93 0.55
C GLU A 71 -10.41 -16.53 -0.86
N LEU A 72 -11.56 -16.71 -1.49
CA LEU A 72 -11.65 -17.32 -2.81
C LEU A 72 -10.93 -16.46 -3.87
N GLY A 73 -10.00 -17.08 -4.61
CA GLY A 73 -9.25 -16.41 -5.66
C GLY A 73 -8.05 -15.60 -5.15
N LEU A 74 -7.76 -15.63 -3.84
CA LEU A 74 -6.55 -15.11 -3.23
C LEU A 74 -5.68 -16.29 -2.77
N GLY A 75 -4.47 -16.40 -3.34
CA GLY A 75 -3.52 -17.46 -2.97
C GLY A 75 -2.10 -16.92 -2.86
N PRO A 76 -1.12 -17.79 -2.52
CA PRO A 76 0.25 -17.37 -2.22
C PRO A 76 0.90 -16.53 -3.33
N ALA A 77 0.62 -16.83 -4.60
CA ALA A 77 1.15 -16.07 -5.74
C ALA A 77 0.63 -14.62 -5.77
N LYS A 78 -0.67 -14.41 -5.53
CA LYS A 78 -1.26 -13.06 -5.47
C LYS A 78 -0.84 -12.32 -4.20
N PHE A 79 -0.68 -13.03 -3.10
CA PHE A 79 -0.14 -12.46 -1.87
C PHE A 79 1.28 -11.94 -2.08
N ALA A 80 2.18 -12.76 -2.64
CA ALA A 80 3.55 -12.36 -2.95
C ALA A 80 3.59 -11.16 -3.92
N GLN A 81 2.72 -11.17 -4.95
CA GLN A 81 2.59 -10.04 -5.87
C GLN A 81 2.15 -8.75 -5.14
N LEU A 82 1.21 -8.85 -4.20
CA LEU A 82 0.73 -7.72 -3.42
C LEU A 82 1.85 -7.15 -2.55
N GLN A 83 2.55 -8.01 -1.81
CA GLN A 83 3.69 -7.62 -0.98
C GLN A 83 4.79 -6.95 -1.80
N ALA A 84 5.08 -7.48 -3.00
CA ALA A 84 6.05 -6.86 -3.90
C ALA A 84 5.61 -5.45 -4.34
N VAL A 85 4.34 -5.26 -4.72
CA VAL A 85 3.81 -3.94 -5.12
C VAL A 85 3.83 -2.97 -3.94
N MET A 86 3.45 -3.41 -2.75
CA MET A 86 3.48 -2.58 -1.53
C MET A 86 4.91 -2.16 -1.18
N GLU A 87 5.88 -3.08 -1.25
CA GLU A 87 7.29 -2.77 -1.01
C GLU A 87 7.87 -1.83 -2.07
N MET A 88 7.53 -2.02 -3.36
CA MET A 88 7.91 -1.09 -4.42
C MET A 88 7.33 0.31 -4.18
N ALA A 89 6.05 0.41 -3.78
CA ALA A 89 5.42 1.67 -3.45
C ALA A 89 6.09 2.34 -2.24
N ARG A 90 6.41 1.56 -1.19
CA ARG A 90 7.13 2.05 -0.01
C ARG A 90 8.53 2.56 -0.37
N ARG A 91 9.27 1.83 -1.21
CA ARG A 91 10.60 2.25 -1.71
C ARG A 91 10.51 3.51 -2.55
N ASN A 92 9.54 3.59 -3.47
CA ASN A 92 9.35 4.80 -4.29
C ASN A 92 9.06 6.02 -3.43
N MET A 93 8.12 5.90 -2.47
CA MET A 93 7.86 6.98 -1.51
C MET A 93 9.09 7.31 -0.66
N GLY A 94 9.88 6.31 -0.30
CA GLY A 94 11.16 6.48 0.42
C GLY A 94 12.28 7.10 -0.42
N GLU A 95 12.28 6.90 -1.74
CA GLU A 95 13.24 7.49 -2.68
C GLU A 95 12.96 8.98 -2.92
N ASP A 96 11.69 9.36 -3.05
CA ASP A 96 11.28 10.78 -3.10
C ASP A 96 11.69 11.50 -1.82
N LEU A 97 11.58 10.80 -0.69
CA LEU A 97 12.08 11.24 0.62
C LEU A 97 13.61 11.20 0.73
N LYS A 98 14.38 10.65 -0.20
CA LYS A 98 15.86 10.72 -0.18
C LYS A 98 16.43 11.72 -1.19
N ARG A 99 15.73 11.93 -2.32
CA ARG A 99 16.20 12.80 -3.41
C ARG A 99 15.91 14.29 -3.16
N ASP A 100 14.82 14.63 -2.49
CA ASP A 100 14.38 16.03 -2.31
C ASP A 100 14.03 16.42 -0.86
N SER A 101 14.38 15.61 0.13
CA SER A 101 14.05 15.87 1.53
C SER A 101 14.98 16.88 2.18
N VAL A 102 15.12 18.07 1.60
CA VAL A 102 15.50 19.23 2.40
C VAL A 102 14.37 19.41 3.42
N LEU A 103 14.63 19.08 4.68
CA LEU A 103 13.66 19.25 5.76
C LEU A 103 13.79 20.67 6.31
N GLU A 104 13.15 21.62 5.64
CA GLU A 104 13.25 23.05 5.98
C GLU A 104 12.35 23.46 7.14
N ASN A 105 11.33 22.64 7.46
CA ASN A 105 10.40 22.94 8.54
C ASN A 105 9.88 21.69 9.27
N PRO A 106 9.38 21.86 10.52
CA PRO A 106 8.87 20.74 11.32
C PRO A 106 7.73 19.95 10.67
N THR A 107 6.92 20.59 9.82
CA THR A 107 5.82 19.91 9.11
C THR A 107 6.36 18.90 8.09
N GLN A 108 7.42 19.23 7.37
CA GLN A 108 8.11 18.32 6.46
C GLN A 108 8.78 17.17 7.23
N VAL A 109 9.45 17.46 8.35
CA VAL A 109 10.04 16.43 9.23
C VAL A 109 8.96 15.45 9.70
N ARG A 110 7.81 15.96 10.18
CA ARG A 110 6.69 15.12 10.61
C ARG A 110 6.15 14.26 9.48
N ARG A 111 5.98 14.81 8.27
CA ARG A 111 5.51 14.05 7.10
C ARG A 111 6.48 12.95 6.72
N TYR A 112 7.78 13.25 6.73
CA TYR A 112 8.87 12.32 6.46
C TYR A 112 8.87 11.15 7.45
N LEU A 113 8.93 11.45 8.75
CA LEU A 113 8.94 10.43 9.81
C LEU A 113 7.63 9.63 9.83
N LYS A 114 6.49 10.27 9.59
CA LYS A 114 5.21 9.56 9.50
C LYS A 114 5.19 8.59 8.33
N ALA A 115 5.75 8.92 7.18
CA ALA A 115 5.82 8.00 6.04
C ALA A 115 6.70 6.79 6.34
N LEU A 116 7.84 6.98 7.02
CA LEU A 116 8.74 5.89 7.42
C LEU A 116 8.13 4.98 8.49
N LEU A 117 7.51 5.57 9.51
CA LEU A 117 7.10 4.86 10.73
C LEU A 117 5.62 4.50 10.75
N ARG A 118 4.84 4.81 9.70
CA ARG A 118 3.38 4.60 9.69
C ARG A 118 2.95 3.18 10.02
N HIS A 119 3.77 2.21 9.63
CA HIS A 119 3.49 0.79 9.75
C HIS A 119 4.33 0.11 10.84
N GLU A 120 5.09 0.89 11.63
CA GLU A 120 5.88 0.35 12.72
C GLU A 120 4.96 0.01 13.90
N PRO A 121 4.89 -1.27 14.33
CA PRO A 121 3.95 -1.69 15.38
C PRO A 121 4.42 -1.33 16.79
N HIS A 122 5.68 -0.94 16.97
CA HIS A 122 6.27 -0.60 18.26
C HIS A 122 6.80 0.83 18.26
N GLU A 123 6.96 1.41 19.46
CA GLU A 123 7.67 2.68 19.59
C GLU A 123 9.13 2.49 19.15
N VAL A 124 9.69 3.48 18.46
CA VAL A 124 11.07 3.45 18.02
C VAL A 124 11.79 4.72 18.44
N PHE A 125 12.96 4.54 19.03
CA PHE A 125 13.93 5.60 19.20
C PHE A 125 14.93 5.53 18.04
N GLY A 126 15.00 6.59 17.24
CA GLY A 126 15.86 6.62 16.06
C GLY A 126 16.54 7.96 15.85
N CYS A 127 17.66 7.94 15.13
CA CYS A 127 18.40 9.11 14.71
C CYS A 127 18.15 9.39 13.23
N LEU A 128 17.74 10.62 12.94
CA LEU A 128 17.66 11.15 11.58
C LEU A 128 18.93 11.95 11.27
N PHE A 129 19.75 11.44 10.37
CA PHE A 129 21.01 12.07 9.99
C PHE A 129 20.78 12.98 8.78
N LEU A 130 21.17 14.24 8.90
CA LEU A 130 21.03 15.26 7.87
C LEU A 130 22.40 15.78 7.42
N ASP A 131 22.51 16.23 6.17
CA ASP A 131 23.65 17.03 5.72
C ASP A 131 23.53 18.51 6.13
N SER A 132 24.54 19.32 5.81
CA SER A 132 24.56 20.77 6.12
C SER A 132 23.49 21.58 5.38
N LYS A 133 22.79 20.98 4.42
CA LYS A 133 21.64 21.56 3.70
C LYS A 133 20.33 20.94 4.19
N ASN A 134 20.29 20.32 5.37
CA ASN A 134 19.12 19.65 5.95
C ASN A 134 18.55 18.52 5.08
N ARG A 135 19.36 17.92 4.20
CA ARG A 135 18.94 16.78 3.40
C ARG A 135 19.12 15.50 4.18
N VAL A 136 18.12 14.63 4.14
CA VAL A 136 18.21 13.34 4.82
C VAL A 136 19.26 12.44 4.18
N GLN A 137 20.27 12.08 4.97
CA GLN A 137 21.28 11.08 4.60
C GLN A 137 20.78 9.67 4.92
N THR A 138 20.34 9.47 6.17
CA THR A 138 19.77 8.20 6.62
C THR A 138 18.90 8.38 7.86
N PHE A 139 18.05 7.40 8.14
CA PHE A 139 17.34 7.27 9.40
C PHE A 139 17.67 5.89 9.98
N GLU A 140 18.24 5.87 11.18
CA GLU A 140 18.59 4.63 11.87
C GLU A 140 17.76 4.49 13.14
N VAL A 141 17.11 3.34 13.30
CA VAL A 141 16.49 2.98 14.57
C VAL A 141 17.59 2.48 15.49
N LEU A 142 17.74 3.14 16.64
CA LEU A 142 18.72 2.77 17.65
C LEU A 142 18.12 1.81 18.67
N PHE A 143 16.84 1.98 19.00
CA PHE A 143 16.11 1.11 19.92
C PHE A 143 14.66 0.94 19.47
N HIS A 144 14.13 -0.25 19.65
CA HIS A 144 12.70 -0.50 19.62
C HIS A 144 12.20 -0.55 21.07
N GLY A 145 11.18 0.23 21.38
CA GLY A 145 10.50 0.16 22.66
C GLY A 145 9.85 -1.21 22.83
N SER A 146 10.23 -1.94 23.87
CA SER A 146 9.45 -3.06 24.35
C SER A 146 8.22 -2.52 25.07
N ILE A 147 7.04 -3.03 24.72
CA ILE A 147 5.87 -2.83 25.57
C ILE A 147 6.18 -3.56 26.88
N ASN A 148 6.37 -2.78 27.95
CA ASN A 148 6.59 -3.13 29.36
C ASN A 148 8.02 -3.09 29.90
N THR A 149 8.14 -2.25 30.95
CA THR A 149 9.16 -2.14 32.01
C THR A 149 10.51 -1.52 31.68
N ALA A 150 10.78 -0.40 32.36
CA ALA A 150 12.12 0.06 32.67
C ALA A 150 12.74 -0.86 33.74
N HIS A 151 13.96 -1.33 33.47
CA HIS A 151 14.90 -1.84 34.46
C HIS A 151 16.28 -1.28 34.16
#